data_AF-A0A942MM40-F1
#
_entry.id   AF-A0A942MM40-F1
#
_cell.length_a   1.000
_cell.length_b   1.000
_cell.length_c   1.000
_cell.angle_alpha   90.00
_cell.angle_beta   90.00
_cell.angle_gamma   90.00
#
_symmetry.space_group_name_H-M   'P 1'
#
loop_
_entity.id
_entity.type
_entity.pdbx_description
1 polymer ?
#
loop_
_entity_poly.entity_id
_entity_poly.type
_entity_poly.pdbx_seq_one_letter_code
_entity_poly.pdbx_strand_id
1 'polypeptide(L)'
;MNMTNVVQALLVLCEEAFAGPSDPRGTWFTSNEQDSGFLGTVKYISAAEASRYVGAGGSTIAGHTNHLRFALNLANRACRGENAHAGADWKESWHMSQFLS
;
A
#
# COMPACT_ATOMS: atom_id res chain seq x y z
N MET A 1 22.26 17.36 -0.74
CA MET A 1 21.70 16.08 -1.25
C MET A 1 21.24 16.33 -2.68
N ASN A 2 21.70 15.55 -3.67
CA ASN A 2 21.25 15.73 -5.06
C ASN A 2 19.93 14.98 -5.29
N MET A 3 19.24 15.31 -6.39
CA MET A 3 17.93 14.70 -6.70
C MET A 3 18.00 13.18 -6.83
N THR A 4 19.08 12.66 -7.43
CA THR A 4 19.31 11.22 -7.60
C THR A 4 19.32 10.48 -6.26
N ASN A 5 19.99 11.03 -5.24
CA ASN A 5 20.05 10.41 -3.92
C ASN A 5 18.69 10.40 -3.22
N VAL A 6 17.87 11.45 -3.40
CA VAL A 6 16.51 11.49 -2.83
C VAL A 6 15.63 10.44 -3.49
N VAL A 7 15.67 10.33 -4.82
CA VAL A 7 14.90 9.32 -5.57
C VAL A 7 15.31 7.91 -5.16
N GLN A 8 16.61 7.64 -5.06
CA GLN A 8 17.12 6.34 -4.60
C GLN A 8 16.67 6.00 -3.18
N ALA A 9 16.73 6.96 -2.26
CA ALA A 9 16.24 6.75 -0.89
C ALA A 9 14.74 6.44 -0.86
N LEU A 10 13.93 7.16 -1.65
CA LEU A 10 12.50 6.89 -1.75
C LEU A 10 12.20 5.50 -2.33
N LEU A 11 12.96 5.06 -3.34
CA LEU A 11 12.81 3.71 -3.90
C LEU A 11 13.11 2.62 -2.87
N VAL A 12 14.18 2.78 -2.07
CA VAL A 12 14.52 1.86 -0.97
C VAL A 12 13.39 1.81 0.05
N LEU A 13 12.87 2.97 0.48
CA LEU A 13 11.78 3.03 1.45
C LEU A 13 10.47 2.45 0.90
N CYS A 14 10.18 2.63 -0.39
CA CYS A 14 9.02 2.01 -1.03
C CYS A 14 9.17 0.49 -1.13
N GLU A 15 10.35 0.00 -1.52
CA GLU A 15 10.61 -1.45 -1.58
C GLU A 15 10.42 -2.08 -0.20
N GLU A 16 11.01 -1.48 0.84
CA GLU A 16 10.81 -1.91 2.22
C GLU A 16 9.34 -1.87 2.65
N ALA A 17 8.62 -0.78 2.35
CA ALA A 17 7.23 -0.61 2.73
C ALA A 17 6.32 -1.71 2.16
N PHE A 18 6.51 -2.07 0.89
CA PHE A 18 5.56 -2.93 0.16
C PHE A 18 6.01 -4.39 0.11
N ALA A 19 7.27 -4.64 -0.25
CA ALA A 19 7.81 -5.99 -0.41
C ALA A 19 8.51 -6.49 0.85
N GLY A 20 9.08 -5.59 1.65
CA GLY A 20 10.00 -5.91 2.75
C GLY A 20 11.45 -5.54 2.36
N PRO A 21 12.39 -5.56 3.31
CA PRO A 21 13.77 -5.17 3.06
C PRO A 21 14.44 -6.15 2.09
N SER A 22 15.12 -5.63 1.07
CA SER A 22 15.91 -6.44 0.14
C SER A 22 17.19 -7.00 0.79
N ASP A 23 17.63 -6.40 1.90
CA ASP A 23 18.72 -6.89 2.75
C ASP A 23 18.25 -7.01 4.22
N PRO A 24 18.14 -8.22 4.78
CA PRO A 24 17.69 -8.42 6.17
C PRO A 24 18.67 -7.90 7.23
N ARG A 25 19.83 -7.37 6.83
CA ARG A 25 20.79 -6.73 7.74
C ARG A 25 20.44 -5.28 8.09
N GLY A 26 19.45 -4.68 7.41
CA GLY A 26 19.04 -3.31 7.69
C GLY A 26 17.60 -3.02 7.27
N THR A 27 16.83 -2.47 8.20
CA THR A 27 15.49 -1.92 7.96
C THR A 27 15.40 -0.51 8.52
N TRP A 28 14.49 0.29 7.96
CA TRP A 28 14.18 1.63 8.44
C TRP A 28 12.98 1.62 9.39
N PHE A 29 11.93 0.87 9.05
CA PHE A 29 10.67 0.86 9.80
C PHE A 29 9.87 -0.46 9.72
N THR A 30 10.28 -1.44 8.92
CA THR A 30 9.74 -2.80 8.98
C THR A 30 10.63 -3.74 9.78
N SER A 31 10.15 -4.96 10.03
CA SER A 31 10.97 -6.04 10.57
C SER A 31 11.94 -6.56 9.52
N ASN A 32 13.08 -7.12 9.95
CA ASN A 32 14.05 -7.73 9.05
C ASN A 32 13.70 -9.17 8.62
N GLU A 33 12.52 -9.64 9.01
CA GLU A 33 11.99 -10.93 8.58
C GLU A 33 11.54 -10.92 7.11
N GLN A 34 11.49 -12.10 6.49
CA GLN A 34 10.88 -12.26 5.17
C GLN A 34 9.39 -11.88 5.22
N ASP A 35 8.85 -11.34 4.13
CA ASP A 35 7.44 -10.93 4.01
C ASP A 35 7.02 -9.83 5.03
N SER A 36 7.96 -9.07 5.60
CA SER A 36 7.67 -8.01 6.58
C SER A 36 7.08 -6.73 6.00
N GLY A 37 7.10 -6.57 4.67
CA GLY A 37 6.42 -5.49 3.98
C GLY A 37 4.90 -5.65 3.97
N PHE A 38 4.18 -4.64 3.48
CA PHE A 38 2.73 -4.63 3.42
C PHE A 38 2.15 -5.87 2.71
N LEU A 39 2.69 -6.24 1.54
CA LEU A 39 2.19 -7.36 0.74
C LEU A 39 2.35 -8.70 1.45
N GLY A 40 3.51 -8.90 2.08
CA GLY A 40 3.78 -10.08 2.88
C GLY A 40 2.90 -10.14 4.13
N THR A 41 2.68 -9.00 4.79
CA THR A 41 1.81 -8.90 5.97
C THR A 41 0.37 -9.28 5.63
N VAL A 42 -0.22 -8.73 4.57
CA VAL A 42 -1.64 -9.00 4.23
C VAL A 42 -1.87 -10.41 3.68
N LYS A 43 -0.84 -11.07 3.14
CA LYS A 43 -0.91 -12.46 2.63
C LYS A 43 -1.31 -13.47 3.70
N TYR A 44 -1.00 -13.22 4.96
CA TYR A 44 -1.31 -14.11 6.08
C TYR A 44 -2.64 -13.81 6.79
N ILE A 45 -3.40 -12.83 6.30
CA ILE A 45 -4.66 -12.39 6.90
C ILE A 45 -5.82 -12.97 6.09
N SER A 46 -6.74 -13.69 6.75
CA SER A 46 -7.91 -14.22 6.05
C SER A 46 -8.85 -13.10 5.60
N ALA A 47 -9.67 -13.36 4.59
CA ALA A 47 -10.69 -12.39 4.14
C ALA A 47 -11.66 -11.99 5.27
N ALA A 48 -12.03 -12.96 6.13
CA ALA A 48 -12.90 -12.72 7.27
C ALA A 48 -12.25 -11.77 8.29
N GLU A 49 -10.97 -11.97 8.62
CA GLU A 49 -10.23 -11.07 9.51
C GLU A 49 -10.03 -9.70 8.86
N ALA A 50 -9.65 -9.67 7.59
CA ALA A 50 -9.41 -8.44 6.86
C ALA A 50 -10.65 -7.55 6.73
N SER A 51 -11.85 -8.15 6.78
CA SER A 51 -13.14 -7.46 6.68
C SER A 51 -13.67 -6.94 8.02
N ARG A 52 -12.97 -7.20 9.14
CA ARG A 52 -13.39 -6.70 10.45
C ARG A 52 -12.93 -5.25 10.65
N TYR A 53 -13.80 -4.45 11.25
CA TYR A 53 -13.46 -3.10 11.67
C TYR A 53 -12.41 -3.14 12.79
N VAL A 54 -11.39 -2.30 12.65
CA VAL A 54 -10.32 -2.14 13.64
C VAL A 54 -10.61 -0.89 14.47
N GLY A 55 -10.99 -1.08 15.73
CA GLY A 55 -11.31 0.02 16.66
C GLY A 55 -12.63 0.74 16.36
N ALA A 56 -13.10 1.53 17.32
CA ALA A 56 -14.32 2.32 17.14
C ALA A 56 -14.09 3.44 16.12
N GLY A 57 -14.88 3.47 15.05
CA GLY A 57 -14.76 4.46 13.98
C GLY A 57 -13.60 4.26 13.01
N GLY A 58 -12.86 3.15 13.12
CA GLY A 58 -11.79 2.79 12.19
C GLY A 58 -12.31 2.14 10.90
N SER A 59 -11.37 1.82 9.99
CA SER A 59 -11.64 1.06 8.77
C SER A 59 -11.32 -0.43 8.96
N THR A 60 -11.46 -1.20 7.90
CA THR A 60 -11.03 -2.61 7.83
C THR A 60 -9.67 -2.71 7.14
N ILE A 61 -8.94 -3.80 7.35
CA ILE A 61 -7.66 -4.04 6.63
C ILE A 61 -7.92 -4.15 5.13
N ALA A 62 -9.04 -4.76 4.73
CA ALA A 62 -9.47 -4.84 3.35
C ALA A 62 -9.73 -3.45 2.75
N GLY A 63 -10.43 -2.57 3.48
CA GLY A 63 -10.69 -1.19 3.05
C GLY A 63 -9.41 -0.38 2.88
N HIS A 64 -8.45 -0.52 3.81
CA HIS A 64 -7.15 0.13 3.67
C HIS A 64 -6.33 -0.42 2.50
N THR A 65 -6.35 -1.74 2.29
CA THR A 65 -5.69 -2.39 1.15
C THR A 65 -6.26 -1.88 -0.18
N ASN A 66 -7.58 -1.70 -0.27
CA ASN A 66 -8.24 -1.13 -1.44
C ASN A 66 -7.86 0.33 -1.66
N HIS A 67 -7.84 1.14 -0.60
CA HIS A 67 -7.42 2.54 -0.66
C HIS A 67 -5.99 2.68 -1.20
N LEU A 68 -5.08 1.82 -0.72
CA LEU A 68 -3.68 1.79 -1.15
C LEU A 68 -3.54 1.36 -2.62
N ARG A 69 -4.25 0.30 -3.03
CA ARG A 69 -4.33 -0.14 -4.43
C ARG A 69 -4.84 0.99 -5.34
N PHE A 70 -5.89 1.69 -4.91
CA PHE A 70 -6.47 2.82 -5.64
C PHE A 70 -5.45 3.94 -5.82
N ALA A 71 -4.78 4.37 -4.74
CA ALA A 71 -3.76 5.41 -4.80
C ALA A 71 -2.60 5.04 -5.74
N LEU A 72 -2.09 3.81 -5.65
CA LEU A 72 -1.03 3.31 -6.53
C LEU A 72 -1.47 3.24 -8.00
N ASN A 73 -2.73 2.86 -8.26
CA ASN A 73 -3.29 2.87 -9.61
C ASN A 73 -3.31 4.30 -10.19
N LEU A 74 -3.77 5.28 -9.41
CA LEU A 74 -3.78 6.68 -9.84
C LEU A 74 -2.36 7.20 -10.12
N ALA A 75 -1.41 6.93 -9.22
CA ALA A 75 -0.02 7.32 -9.41
C ALA A 75 0.57 6.73 -10.71
N ASN A 76 0.37 5.42 -10.93
CA ASN A 76 0.84 4.75 -12.15
C ASN A 76 0.22 5.36 -13.43
N ARG A 77 -1.06 5.71 -13.39
CA ARG A 77 -1.75 6.37 -14.52
C ARG A 77 -1.22 7.78 -14.75
N ALA A 78 -1.02 8.56 -13.69
CA ALA A 78 -0.42 9.88 -13.77
C ALA A 78 1.01 9.85 -14.34
N CYS A 79 1.83 8.87 -13.94
CA CYS A 79 3.17 8.65 -14.51
C CYS A 79 3.15 8.31 -16.00
N ARG A 80 2.02 7.83 -16.55
CA ARG A 80 1.82 7.61 -17.99
C ARG A 80 1.23 8.82 -18.72
N GLY A 81 1.06 9.95 -18.03
CA GLY A 81 0.56 11.21 -18.59
C GLY A 81 -0.96 11.39 -18.53
N GLU A 82 -1.69 10.48 -17.85
CA GLU A 82 -3.12 10.68 -17.63
C GLU A 82 -3.38 11.73 -16.54
N ASN A 83 -4.45 12.52 -16.66
CA ASN A 83 -4.94 13.37 -15.55
C ASN A 83 -5.74 12.53 -14.53
N ALA A 84 -5.11 11.50 -13.97
CA ALA A 84 -5.77 10.45 -13.21
C ALA A 84 -6.45 10.96 -11.92
N HIS A 85 -5.93 12.04 -11.32
CA HIS A 85 -6.40 12.55 -10.03
C HIS A 85 -7.61 13.47 -10.13
N ALA A 86 -7.88 14.10 -11.27
CA ALA A 86 -8.89 15.17 -11.38
C ALA A 86 -10.34 14.73 -11.12
N GLY A 87 -10.63 13.43 -11.11
CA GLY A 87 -11.95 12.87 -10.79
C GLY A 87 -11.90 11.71 -9.80
N ALA A 88 -10.82 11.58 -9.04
CA ALA A 88 -10.65 10.49 -8.09
C ALA A 88 -11.60 10.64 -6.87
N ASP A 89 -12.48 9.66 -6.66
CA ASP A 89 -13.26 9.57 -5.43
C ASP A 89 -12.46 8.87 -4.32
N TRP A 90 -11.74 9.69 -3.55
CA TRP A 90 -10.94 9.22 -2.43
C TRP A 90 -11.77 8.67 -1.29
N LYS A 91 -13.04 9.08 -1.15
CA LYS A 91 -13.92 8.53 -0.12
C LYS A 91 -14.33 7.11 -0.49
N GLU A 92 -14.69 6.91 -1.75
CA GLU A 92 -15.08 5.59 -2.27
C GLU A 92 -13.94 4.58 -2.27
N SER A 93 -12.69 5.04 -2.39
CA SER A 93 -11.52 4.14 -2.38
C SER A 93 -11.36 3.29 -1.10
N TRP A 94 -12.05 3.64 0.00
CA TRP A 94 -12.08 2.83 1.23
C TRP A 94 -13.10 1.71 1.21
N HIS A 95 -14.06 1.74 0.27
CA HIS A 95 -15.13 0.76 0.16
C HIS A 95 -14.73 -0.37 -0.80
N MET A 96 -14.85 -1.60 -0.31
CA MET A 96 -14.73 -2.79 -1.14
C MET A 96 -16.02 -2.91 -1.97
N SER A 97 -15.96 -2.62 -3.27
CA SER A 97 -17.07 -2.97 -4.17
C SER A 97 -17.22 -4.50 -4.14
N GLN A 98 -18.45 -5.02 -3.97
CA GLN A 98 -18.67 -6.46 -4.06
C GLN A 98 -18.21 -6.93 -5.44
N PHE A 99 -17.21 -7.82 -5.46
CA PHE A 99 -17.00 -8.66 -6.63
C PHE A 99 -18.23 -9.57 -6.72
N LEU A 100 -19.19 -9.22 -7.57
CA LEU A 100 -20.19 -10.18 -8.00
C LEU A 100 -19.43 -11.33 -8.65
N SER A 101 -19.57 -12.51 -8.05
CA SER A 101 -19.02 -13.79 -8.51
C SER A 101 -19.47 -14.13 -9.92
#